data_AF-A0AAC9JUC1-F1
#
_entry.id   AF-A0AAC9JUC1-F1
#
_cell.length_a   1.000
_cell.length_b   1.000
_cell.length_c   1.000
_cell.angle_alpha   90.00
_cell.angle_beta   90.00
_cell.angle_gamma   90.00
#
_symmetry.space_group_name_H-M   'P 1'
#
loop_
_entity.id
_entity.type
_entity.pdbx_description
1 polymer ?
#
loop_
_entity_poly.entity_id
_entity_poly.type
_entity_poly.pdbx_seq_one_letter_code
_entity_poly.pdbx_strand_id
1 'polypeptide(L)'
;MKRSMQLSLRAGERLYINGAVLRVDRKVSIELLNDATFLMENHVLQIEDATTPLKRLYFVLQTMLMDPATAQETLKLFRQLFDLVPCSYSQTPEASFLATLEKVRSLAEEGRPFEAMRVLRGLYADELPLLDEHEREAEEPRLRKRAG
;
A
#
# COMPACT_ATOMS: atom_id res chain seq x y z
N MET A 1 17.72 26.02 8.59
CA MET A 1 16.84 25.80 7.42
C MET A 1 16.34 24.37 7.51
N LYS A 2 15.02 24.16 7.57
CA LYS A 2 14.41 22.81 7.62
C LYS A 2 14.81 22.10 6.32
N ARG A 3 15.37 20.88 6.38
CA ARG A 3 15.70 20.13 5.15
C ARG A 3 14.41 19.92 4.37
N SER A 4 14.32 20.56 3.22
CA SER A 4 13.28 20.35 2.22
C SER A 4 13.41 18.93 1.66
N MET A 5 12.27 18.32 1.35
CA MET A 5 12.27 16.95 0.84
C MET A 5 12.47 17.00 -0.67
N GLN A 6 13.54 16.36 -1.14
CA GLN A 6 13.89 16.35 -2.56
C GLN A 6 13.58 14.98 -3.17
N LEU A 7 12.75 14.96 -4.20
CA LEU A 7 12.38 13.79 -4.97
C LEU A 7 13.11 13.80 -6.32
N SER A 8 13.45 12.62 -6.82
CA SER A 8 14.02 12.44 -8.14
C SER A 8 13.11 11.56 -8.97
N LEU A 9 12.68 12.05 -10.13
CA LEU A 9 11.85 11.31 -11.06
C LEU A 9 12.61 11.01 -12.34
N ARG A 10 12.44 9.80 -12.87
CA ARG A 10 12.95 9.39 -14.19
C ARG A 10 11.98 9.78 -15.29
N ALA A 11 12.47 9.79 -16.53
CA ALA A 11 11.63 10.03 -17.71
C ALA A 11 10.44 9.06 -17.72
N GLY A 12 9.23 9.60 -17.88
CA GLY A 12 7.97 8.84 -17.90
C GLY A 12 7.40 8.50 -16.52
N GLU A 13 8.16 8.67 -15.43
CA GLU A 13 7.75 8.29 -14.07
C GLU A 13 6.65 9.22 -13.54
N ARG A 14 5.71 8.64 -12.79
CA ARG A 14 4.57 9.34 -12.18
C ARG A 14 4.78 9.61 -10.69
N LEU A 15 4.39 10.81 -10.26
CA LEU A 15 4.24 11.21 -8.86
C LEU A 15 2.80 11.57 -8.59
N TYR A 16 2.18 10.88 -7.64
CA TYR A 16 0.87 11.21 -7.10
C TYR A 16 1.10 12.07 -5.86
N ILE A 17 0.50 13.26 -5.77
CA ILE A 17 0.67 14.17 -4.64
C ILE A 17 -0.61 14.96 -4.40
N ASN A 18 -1.19 14.83 -3.20
CA ASN A 18 -2.41 15.53 -2.80
C ASN A 18 -3.56 15.47 -3.84
N GLY A 19 -3.75 14.35 -4.53
CA GLY A 19 -4.76 14.21 -5.59
C GLY A 19 -4.30 14.57 -7.02
N ALA A 20 -3.18 15.24 -7.18
CA ALA A 20 -2.61 15.56 -8.48
C ALA A 20 -1.66 14.45 -8.96
N VAL A 21 -1.59 14.25 -10.28
CA VAL A 21 -0.64 13.33 -10.92
C VAL A 21 0.31 14.13 -11.78
N LEU A 22 1.61 14.06 -11.47
CA LEU A 22 2.67 14.63 -12.27
C LEU A 22 3.35 13.53 -13.07
N ARG A 23 3.67 13.81 -14.33
CA ARG A 23 4.52 12.97 -15.18
C ARG A 23 5.59 13.85 -15.80
N VAL A 24 6.83 13.36 -15.79
CA VAL A 24 7.97 14.10 -16.32
C VAL A 24 8.45 13.48 -17.63
N ASP A 25 8.90 14.31 -18.57
CA ASP A 25 9.40 13.88 -19.88
C ASP A 25 10.87 13.41 -19.84
N ARG A 26 11.62 13.87 -18.84
CA ARG A 26 13.03 13.57 -18.61
C ARG A 26 13.33 13.42 -17.12
N LYS A 27 14.56 13.04 -16.79
CA LYS A 27 15.00 13.00 -15.39
C LYS A 27 15.00 14.41 -14.79
N VAL A 28 14.26 14.61 -13.70
CA VAL A 28 14.19 15.88 -12.98
C VAL A 28 14.26 15.66 -11.47
N SER A 29 14.57 16.74 -10.74
CA SER A 29 14.45 16.77 -9.30
C SER A 29 13.38 17.79 -8.90
N ILE A 30 12.47 17.36 -8.04
CA ILE A 30 11.39 18.19 -7.50
C ILE A 30 11.65 18.38 -6.01
N GLU A 31 11.61 19.63 -5.57
CA GLU A 31 11.75 19.98 -4.16
C GLU A 31 10.37 20.33 -3.59
N LEU A 32 10.00 19.66 -2.51
CA LEU A 32 8.78 19.98 -1.76
C LEU A 32 9.12 21.02 -0.68
N LEU A 33 8.52 22.20 -0.80
CA LEU A 33 8.71 23.31 0.13
C LEU A 33 7.81 23.22 1.37
N ASN A 34 6.83 22.31 1.34
CA ASN A 34 5.89 22.01 2.41
C ASN A 34 5.80 20.49 2.63
N ASP A 35 5.25 20.11 3.78
CA ASP A 35 4.87 18.73 4.03
C ASP A 35 3.74 18.36 3.06
N ALA A 36 3.90 17.24 2.36
CA ALA A 36 2.93 16.77 1.38
C ALA A 36 2.80 15.24 1.44
N THR A 37 1.60 14.77 1.18
CA THR A 37 1.30 13.35 1.07
C THR A 37 1.46 12.93 -0.39
N PHE A 38 2.36 11.99 -0.66
CA PHE A 38 2.68 11.57 -2.01
C PHE A 38 2.90 10.06 -2.13
N LEU A 39 2.78 9.56 -3.36
CA LEU A 39 3.06 8.18 -3.75
C LEU A 39 3.82 8.19 -5.08
N MET A 40 4.96 7.49 -5.13
CA MET A 40 5.71 7.28 -6.36
C MET A 40 5.12 6.10 -7.14
N GLU A 41 5.26 6.10 -8.46
CA GLU A 41 4.75 5.03 -9.33
C GLU A 41 5.17 3.63 -8.88
N ASN A 42 6.42 3.45 -8.43
CA ASN A 42 6.92 2.16 -7.94
C ASN A 42 6.22 1.65 -6.65
N HIS A 43 5.52 2.52 -5.93
CA HIS A 43 4.73 2.15 -4.77
C HIS A 43 3.26 1.84 -5.11
N VAL A 44 2.84 2.12 -6.34
CA VAL A 44 1.48 1.86 -6.81
C VAL A 44 1.33 0.38 -7.15
N LEU A 45 0.37 -0.26 -6.50
CA LEU A 45 -0.06 -1.61 -6.84
C LEU A 45 -1.11 -1.53 -7.95
N GLN A 46 -0.93 -2.27 -9.04
CA GLN A 46 -1.96 -2.41 -10.07
C GLN A 46 -3.09 -3.30 -9.57
N ILE A 47 -4.30 -3.12 -10.11
CA ILE A 47 -5.48 -3.87 -9.64
C ILE A 47 -5.33 -5.37 -9.89
N GLU A 48 -4.66 -5.76 -10.97
CA GLU A 48 -4.37 -7.15 -11.34
C GLU A 48 -3.38 -7.83 -10.38
N ASP A 49 -2.59 -7.02 -9.66
CA ASP A 49 -1.66 -7.48 -8.64
C ASP A 49 -2.31 -7.57 -7.25
N ALA A 50 -3.53 -7.05 -7.07
CA ALA A 50 -4.27 -7.08 -5.80
C ALA A 50 -4.91 -8.45 -5.52
N THR A 51 -4.11 -9.52 -5.63
CA THR A 51 -4.57 -10.90 -5.59
C THR A 51 -4.78 -11.45 -4.19
N THR A 52 -3.99 -11.03 -3.19
CA THR A 52 -4.09 -11.52 -1.80
C THR A 52 -4.92 -10.59 -0.92
N PRO A 53 -5.49 -11.08 0.20
CA PRO A 53 -6.22 -10.24 1.17
C PRO A 53 -5.45 -8.99 1.61
N LEU A 54 -4.17 -9.09 2.01
CA LEU A 54 -3.38 -7.92 2.40
C LEU A 54 -3.10 -6.98 1.21
N LYS A 55 -2.89 -7.50 0.00
CA LYS A 55 -2.72 -6.66 -1.19
C LYS A 55 -3.98 -5.90 -1.58
N ARG A 56 -5.16 -6.49 -1.37
CA ARG A 56 -6.45 -5.79 -1.53
C ARG A 56 -6.57 -4.64 -0.55
N LEU A 57 -6.18 -4.84 0.73
CA LEU A 57 -6.10 -3.75 1.71
C LEU A 57 -5.12 -2.66 1.30
N TYR A 58 -3.93 -3.04 0.80
CA TYR A 58 -2.93 -2.10 0.30
C TYR A 58 -3.49 -1.27 -0.85
N PHE A 59 -4.22 -1.90 -1.77
CA PHE A 59 -4.86 -1.24 -2.90
C PHE A 59 -5.90 -0.20 -2.46
N VAL A 60 -6.66 -0.47 -1.41
CA VAL A 60 -7.62 0.49 -0.86
C VAL A 60 -6.91 1.65 -0.15
N LEU A 61 -5.88 1.36 0.65
CA LEU A 61 -5.09 2.40 1.33
C LEU A 61 -4.38 3.34 0.34
N GLN A 62 -3.83 2.81 -0.77
CA GLN A 62 -3.23 3.68 -1.79
C GLN A 62 -4.27 4.56 -2.47
N THR A 63 -5.51 4.07 -2.64
CA THR A 63 -6.59 4.87 -3.25
C THR A 63 -6.89 6.09 -2.37
N MET A 64 -6.86 5.94 -1.04
CA MET A 64 -6.99 7.07 -0.10
C MET A 64 -5.90 8.14 -0.29
N LEU A 65 -4.67 7.72 -0.64
CA LEU A 65 -3.55 8.62 -0.90
C LEU A 65 -3.67 9.31 -2.27
N MET A 66 -4.19 8.58 -3.26
CA MET A 66 -4.35 9.07 -4.63
C MET A 66 -5.52 10.03 -4.77
N ASP A 67 -6.61 9.80 -4.05
CA ASP A 67 -7.80 10.65 -4.08
C ASP A 67 -8.21 11.04 -2.64
N PRO A 68 -7.63 12.13 -2.11
CA PRO A 68 -7.95 12.58 -0.77
C PRO A 68 -9.41 13.06 -0.62
N ALA A 69 -10.11 13.38 -1.72
CA ALA A 69 -11.50 13.82 -1.65
C ALA A 69 -12.45 12.69 -1.26
N THR A 70 -12.15 11.44 -1.66
CA THR A 70 -12.94 10.25 -1.33
C THR A 70 -12.40 9.46 -0.14
N ALA A 71 -11.33 9.94 0.52
CA ALA A 71 -10.62 9.22 1.57
C ALA A 71 -11.52 8.68 2.71
N GLN A 72 -12.57 9.42 3.11
CA GLN A 72 -13.50 8.95 4.16
C GLN A 72 -14.36 7.76 3.70
N GLU A 73 -14.77 7.74 2.44
CA GLU A 73 -15.53 6.63 1.85
C GLU A 73 -14.63 5.42 1.66
N THR A 74 -13.42 5.65 1.14
CA THR A 74 -12.41 4.61 0.99
C THR A 74 -11.99 4.01 2.34
N LEU A 75 -11.93 4.81 3.41
CA LEU A 75 -11.67 4.30 4.76
C LEU A 75 -12.80 3.38 5.27
N LYS A 76 -14.06 3.67 4.93
CA LYS A 76 -15.19 2.77 5.26
C LYS A 76 -15.03 1.44 4.53
N LEU A 77 -14.68 1.48 3.24
CA LEU A 77 -14.39 0.27 2.45
C LEU A 77 -13.22 -0.51 3.05
N PHE A 78 -12.14 0.18 3.45
CA PHE A 78 -10.99 -0.44 4.10
C PHE A 78 -11.42 -1.22 5.36
N ARG A 79 -12.24 -0.62 6.24
CA ARG A 79 -12.76 -1.30 7.44
C ARG A 79 -13.53 -2.57 7.10
N GLN A 80 -14.43 -2.49 6.12
CA GLN A 80 -15.22 -3.63 5.69
C GLN A 80 -14.35 -4.77 5.17
N LEU A 81 -13.34 -4.46 4.36
CA LEU A 81 -12.42 -5.47 3.85
C LEU A 81 -11.52 -6.02 4.97
N PHE A 82 -11.07 -5.17 5.89
CA PHE A 82 -10.20 -5.55 6.99
C PHE A 82 -10.86 -6.61 7.88
N ASP A 83 -12.13 -6.42 8.23
CA ASP A 83 -12.87 -7.35 9.07
C ASP A 83 -13.08 -8.72 8.38
N LEU A 84 -12.95 -8.80 7.05
CA LEU A 84 -13.04 -10.05 6.28
C LEU A 84 -11.70 -10.80 6.15
N VAL A 85 -10.57 -10.13 6.37
CA VAL A 85 -9.24 -10.72 6.15
C VAL A 85 -9.02 -12.00 6.97
N PRO A 86 -9.30 -12.04 8.29
CA PRO A 86 -9.09 -13.26 9.08
C PRO A 86 -9.91 -14.46 8.58
N CYS A 87 -11.08 -14.22 7.98
CA CYS A 87 -11.96 -15.25 7.44
C CYS A 87 -11.54 -15.75 6.05
N SER A 88 -10.62 -15.06 5.38
CA SER A 88 -10.16 -15.41 4.03
C SER A 88 -9.01 -16.42 4.01
N TYR A 89 -8.39 -16.68 5.16
CA TYR A 89 -7.24 -17.57 5.25
C TYR A 89 -7.63 -19.03 5.44
N SER A 90 -6.83 -19.92 4.85
CA SER A 90 -6.99 -21.38 4.99
C SER A 90 -6.52 -21.92 6.35
N GLN A 91 -5.66 -21.15 7.02
CA GLN A 91 -5.06 -21.47 8.31
C GLN A 91 -5.29 -20.36 9.32
N THR A 92 -5.29 -20.70 10.61
CA THR A 92 -5.40 -19.72 11.69
C THR A 92 -4.11 -18.89 11.79
N PRO A 93 -4.18 -17.56 11.64
CA PRO A 93 -3.00 -16.70 11.76
C PRO A 93 -2.46 -16.67 13.19
N GLU A 94 -1.15 -16.47 13.34
CA GLU A 94 -0.54 -16.28 14.66
C GLU A 94 -0.98 -14.95 15.31
N ALA A 95 -0.96 -14.91 16.64
CA ALA A 95 -1.33 -13.72 17.40
C ALA A 95 -0.41 -12.50 17.09
N SER A 96 0.86 -12.74 16.77
CA SER A 96 1.84 -11.72 16.36
C SER A 96 1.46 -11.04 15.03
N PHE A 97 1.00 -11.84 14.06
CA PHE A 97 0.50 -11.37 12.77
C PHE A 97 -0.76 -10.53 12.95
N LEU A 98 -1.73 -11.02 13.73
CA LEU A 98 -2.98 -10.30 14.00
C LEU A 98 -2.73 -8.98 14.74
N ALA A 99 -1.83 -8.95 15.72
CA ALA A 99 -1.47 -7.72 16.42
C ALA A 99 -0.82 -6.68 15.48
N THR A 100 0.00 -7.13 14.54
CA THR A 100 0.60 -6.24 13.54
C THR A 100 -0.44 -5.76 12.52
N LEU A 101 -1.40 -6.62 12.15
CA LEU A 101 -2.50 -6.28 11.29
C LEU A 101 -3.43 -5.24 11.94
N GLU A 102 -3.76 -5.38 13.22
CA GLU A 102 -4.51 -4.35 13.96
C GLU A 102 -3.77 -3.01 14.02
N LYS A 103 -2.44 -3.03 14.12
CA LYS A 103 -1.65 -1.80 14.01
C LYS A 103 -1.81 -1.11 12.66
N VAL A 104 -1.96 -1.86 11.56
CA VAL A 104 -2.26 -1.30 10.22
C VAL A 104 -3.61 -0.57 10.26
N ARG A 105 -4.64 -1.17 10.89
CA ARG A 105 -5.95 -0.56 11.06
C ARG A 105 -5.86 0.76 11.82
N SER A 106 -5.19 0.78 12.98
CA SER A 106 -5.04 2.00 13.77
C SER A 106 -4.34 3.12 12.98
N LEU A 107 -3.26 2.81 12.27
CA LEU A 107 -2.55 3.80 11.44
C LEU A 107 -3.43 4.37 10.31
N ALA A 108 -4.25 3.53 9.68
CA ALA A 108 -5.18 3.99 8.65
C ALA A 108 -6.23 4.94 9.23
N GLU A 109 -6.77 4.62 10.40
CA GLU A 109 -7.78 5.43 11.10
C GLU A 109 -7.23 6.74 11.67
N GLU A 110 -5.95 6.77 12.06
CA GLU A 110 -5.21 7.96 12.46
C GLU A 110 -4.90 8.92 11.29
N GLY A 111 -5.27 8.57 10.05
CA GLY A 111 -4.94 9.37 8.87
C GLY A 111 -3.49 9.23 8.42
N ARG A 112 -2.84 8.09 8.72
CA ARG A 112 -1.47 7.75 8.32
C ARG A 112 -1.41 6.56 7.34
N PRO A 113 -2.14 6.61 6.20
CA PRO A 113 -2.26 5.48 5.28
C PRO A 113 -0.92 5.04 4.65
N PHE A 114 0.02 5.96 4.42
CA PHE A 114 1.36 5.60 3.92
C PHE A 114 2.12 4.69 4.90
N GLU A 115 2.02 4.97 6.20
CA GLU A 115 2.66 4.15 7.22
C GLU A 115 1.96 2.80 7.37
N ALA A 116 0.62 2.79 7.30
CA ALA A 116 -0.18 1.57 7.26
C ALA A 116 0.26 0.67 6.09
N MET A 117 0.39 1.22 4.87
CA MET A 117 0.88 0.51 3.69
C MET A 117 2.28 -0.06 3.87
N ARG A 118 3.18 0.67 4.54
CA ARG A 118 4.56 0.20 4.80
C ARG A 118 4.57 -1.00 5.74
N VAL A 119 3.80 -0.95 6.83
CA VAL A 119 3.67 -2.08 7.77
C VAL A 119 3.03 -3.28 7.06
N LEU A 120 1.96 -3.04 6.31
CA LEU A 120 1.22 -4.06 5.57
C LEU A 120 2.10 -4.80 4.55
N ARG A 121 2.97 -4.08 3.82
CA ARG A 121 3.92 -4.69 2.89
C ARG A 121 4.93 -5.62 3.57
N GLY A 122 5.27 -5.35 4.84
CA GLY A 122 6.14 -6.22 5.62
C GLY A 122 5.50 -7.59 5.93
N LEU A 123 4.17 -7.64 6.01
CA LEU A 123 3.41 -8.85 6.33
C LEU A 123 3.17 -9.77 5.12
N TYR A 124 3.56 -9.38 3.90
CA TYR A 124 3.28 -10.21 2.70
C TYR A 124 3.98 -11.58 2.73
N ALA A 125 5.17 -11.66 3.33
CA ALA A 125 5.87 -12.93 3.50
C ALA A 125 5.16 -13.84 4.52
N ASP A 126 4.63 -13.23 5.59
CA ASP A 126 3.91 -13.94 6.66
C ASP A 126 2.50 -14.34 6.24
N GLU A 127 1.89 -13.62 5.30
CA GLU A 127 0.59 -13.96 4.70
C GLU A 127 0.68 -15.19 3.80
N LEU A 128 1.77 -15.37 3.05
CA LEU A 128 1.92 -16.42 2.05
C LEU A 128 1.56 -17.84 2.55
N PRO A 129 2.00 -18.31 3.75
CA PRO A 129 1.58 -19.61 4.26
C PRO A 129 0.10 -19.69 4.64
N LEU A 130 -0.58 -18.57 4.89
CA LEU A 130 -1.99 -18.50 5.30
C LEU A 130 -2.98 -18.56 4.13
N LEU A 131 -2.52 -18.27 2.92
CA LEU A 131 -3.32 -18.32 1.71
C LEU A 131 -3.79 -19.74 1.40
N ASP A 132 -4.83 -19.86 0.58
CA ASP A 132 -5.17 -21.16 -0.01
C ASP A 132 -4.11 -21.60 -1.04
N GLU A 133 -4.14 -22.88 -1.44
CA GLU A 133 -3.14 -23.46 -2.34
C GLU A 133 -3.09 -22.73 -3.70
N HIS A 134 -4.24 -22.30 -4.22
CA HIS A 134 -4.34 -21.65 -5.51
C HIS A 134 -3.78 -20.22 -5.49
N GLU A 135 -4.15 -19.45 -4.47
CA GLU A 135 -3.66 -18.08 -4.25
C GLU A 135 -2.14 -18.09 -3.97
N ARG A 136 -1.65 -19.06 -3.20
CA ARG A 136 -0.23 -19.20 -2.86
C ARG A 136 0.63 -19.53 -4.09
N GLU A 137 0.22 -20.49 -4.92
CA GLU A 137 0.92 -20.84 -6.16
C GLU A 137 0.99 -19.67 -7.15
N ALA A 138 -0.08 -18.88 -7.23
CA ALA A 138 -0.11 -17.68 -8.07
C ALA A 138 0.80 -16.56 -7.54
N GLU A 139 1.01 -16.49 -6.22
CA GLU A 139 1.71 -15.41 -5.54
C GLU A 139 3.23 -15.65 -5.37
N GLU A 140 3.65 -16.88 -5.07
CA GLU A 140 5.08 -17.25 -4.94
C GLU A 140 6.01 -16.71 -6.05
N PRO A 141 5.69 -16.87 -7.35
CA PRO A 141 6.55 -16.36 -8.42
C PRO A 141 6.58 -14.82 -8.49
N ARG A 142 5.52 -14.14 -8.00
CA ARG A 142 5.43 -12.67 -7.99
C ARG A 142 6.28 -12.06 -6.89
N LEU A 143 6.32 -12.71 -5.72
CA LEU A 143 7.17 -12.27 -4.60
C LEU A 143 8.66 -12.40 -4.93
N ARG A 144 9.06 -13.49 -5.60
CA ARG A 144 10.45 -13.72 -6.04
C ARG A 144 10.94 -12.66 -7.03
N LYS A 145 10.09 -12.23 -7.97
CA LYS A 145 10.42 -11.18 -8.96
C LYS A 145 10.56 -9.79 -8.35
N ARG A 146 10.00 -9.53 -7.17
CA ARG A 146 10.12 -8.24 -6.46
C ARG A 146 11.31 -8.18 -5.50
N ALA A 147 11.91 -9.34 -5.17
CA ALA A 147 13.07 -9.45 -4.29
C ALA A 147 14.41 -9.44 -5.04
N GLY A 148 14.39 -9.59 -6.37
CA GLY A 148 15.55 -9.43 -7.27
C GLY A 148 15.48 -8.14 -8.05
#